data_AF-A0A3M0WVG7-F1
#
_entry.id   AF-A0A3M0WVG7-F1
#
_cell.length_a   1.000
_cell.length_b   1.000
_cell.length_c   1.000
_cell.angle_alpha   90.00
_cell.angle_beta   90.00
_cell.angle_gamma   90.00
#
_symmetry.space_group_name_H-M   'P 1'
#
loop_
_entity.id
_entity.type
_entity.pdbx_description
1 polymer ?
#
loop_
_entity_poly.entity_id
_entity_poly.type
_entity_poly.pdbx_seq_one_letter_code
_entity_poly.pdbx_strand_id
1 'polypeptide(L)'
;FKYILVDEYQDTNTVQAEIVDLLAKRHGNIFVVGDDAQSIYSFRAAEIKNILDFPNRYPDCKIFKLTTNYRSTPQILSVANEVIKNSDKNFYKDLQAVMDEGALPTLLAAADPYKEADFICRKIEEKIATGIAPRDIAVLFRAAFHSQVLEFELMRRGINYEYRGGLRFFERAHIKDAIAYLRIIHNTRDITAIMRALRLHAGIGPVTAQKLATAISKFKNIETALTEPITLSSKSKIGFEAFRRLMQKMLASKKTPADYIRSFISSEEYQDYLQTQYQNFAERLDDLEQFAVFAERDNNLPQFLETVALTQDFGINNQPGIDSVILSTVHQAKGLEWNTVFVINLAEGKFPNARVLNEEGGLDEERRLFYVAITRAKQDLFFTYPLMSGRKNDSLEYNSVSTLLEEIPEDYYRQIAMNFEDAVKYRSYTQGNDDWQDEPMIVLDEMGEPKKEMPASFLRDVDEL
;
A
#
# COMPACT_ATOMS: atom_id res chain seq x y z
N PHE A 1 -12.89 -29.58 -32.72
CA PHE A 1 -11.44 -29.63 -32.43
C PHE A 1 -11.08 -31.06 -32.03
N LYS A 2 -10.00 -31.64 -32.56
CA LYS A 2 -9.65 -33.05 -32.29
C LYS A 2 -9.04 -33.26 -30.89
N TYR A 3 -8.30 -32.27 -30.39
CA TYR A 3 -7.72 -32.21 -29.04
C TYR A 3 -7.91 -30.79 -28.51
N ILE A 4 -8.27 -30.67 -27.24
CA ILE A 4 -8.50 -29.41 -26.54
C ILE A 4 -7.62 -29.40 -25.30
N LEU A 5 -6.82 -28.35 -25.14
CA LEU A 5 -5.98 -28.12 -23.98
C LEU A 5 -6.41 -26.80 -23.35
N VAL A 6 -6.68 -26.81 -22.06
CA VAL A 6 -7.06 -25.62 -21.30
C VAL A 6 -6.16 -25.53 -20.08
N ASP A 7 -5.45 -24.42 -19.94
CA ASP A 7 -4.64 -24.10 -18.77
C ASP A 7 -5.41 -23.16 -17.84
N GLU A 8 -4.99 -23.06 -16.58
CA GLU A 8 -5.62 -22.22 -15.54
C GLU A 8 -7.14 -22.46 -15.41
N TYR A 9 -7.60 -23.71 -15.55
CA TYR A 9 -9.01 -24.05 -15.66
C TYR A 9 -9.84 -23.65 -14.42
N GLN A 10 -9.21 -23.54 -13.26
CA GLN A 10 -9.84 -23.04 -12.03
C GLN A 10 -10.36 -21.60 -12.15
N ASP A 11 -9.79 -20.77 -13.03
CA ASP A 11 -10.18 -19.36 -13.19
C ASP A 11 -11.27 -19.18 -14.26
N THR A 12 -11.80 -20.28 -14.81
CA THR A 12 -12.84 -20.21 -15.84
C THR A 12 -14.19 -19.84 -15.23
N ASN A 13 -14.94 -18.99 -15.92
CA ASN A 13 -16.35 -18.75 -15.62
C ASN A 13 -17.26 -19.79 -16.27
N THR A 14 -18.54 -19.84 -15.85
CA THR A 14 -19.53 -20.81 -16.35
C THR A 14 -19.63 -20.82 -17.88
N VAL A 15 -19.63 -19.64 -18.51
CA VAL A 15 -19.75 -19.52 -19.98
C VAL A 15 -18.51 -20.09 -20.68
N GLN A 16 -17.31 -19.82 -20.17
CA GLN A 16 -16.06 -20.37 -20.71
C GLN A 16 -16.05 -21.90 -20.60
N ALA A 17 -16.46 -22.43 -19.45
CA ALA A 17 -16.56 -23.87 -19.23
C ALA A 17 -17.59 -24.55 -20.16
N GLU A 18 -18.74 -23.91 -20.42
CA GLU A 18 -19.75 -24.39 -21.38
C GLU A 18 -19.23 -24.39 -22.82
N ILE A 19 -18.49 -23.35 -23.22
CA ILE A 19 -17.86 -23.30 -24.54
C ILE A 19 -16.90 -24.48 -24.70
N VAL A 20 -16.05 -24.74 -23.70
CA VAL A 20 -15.10 -25.85 -23.71
C VAL A 20 -15.83 -27.20 -23.88
N ASP A 21 -16.95 -27.41 -23.19
CA ASP A 21 -17.77 -28.61 -23.35
C ASP A 21 -18.33 -28.77 -24.76
N LEU A 22 -18.85 -27.70 -25.35
CA LEU A 22 -19.38 -27.73 -26.71
C LEU A 22 -18.30 -28.09 -27.73
N LEU A 23 -17.07 -27.59 -27.53
CA LEU A 23 -15.93 -27.93 -28.38
C LEU A 23 -15.50 -29.40 -28.21
N ALA A 24 -15.57 -29.92 -26.99
CA ALA A 24 -15.16 -31.29 -26.63
C ALA A 24 -16.18 -32.35 -27.03
N LYS A 25 -17.47 -31.99 -27.14
CA LYS A 25 -18.63 -32.90 -27.34
C LYS A 25 -18.45 -33.97 -28.42
N ARG A 26 -17.77 -33.67 -29.52
CA ARG A 26 -17.61 -34.62 -30.65
C ARG A 26 -16.53 -35.69 -30.40
N HIS A 27 -15.44 -35.33 -29.75
CA HIS A 27 -14.24 -36.18 -29.66
C HIS A 27 -13.89 -36.62 -28.23
N GLY A 28 -14.35 -35.90 -27.20
CA GLY A 28 -14.04 -36.18 -25.79
C GLY A 28 -12.57 -35.99 -25.39
N ASN A 29 -11.69 -35.61 -26.33
CA ASN A 29 -10.26 -35.42 -26.09
C ASN A 29 -10.00 -34.03 -25.49
N ILE A 30 -10.30 -33.88 -24.21
CA ILE A 30 -10.06 -32.69 -23.43
C ILE A 30 -9.00 -32.95 -22.37
N PHE A 31 -8.07 -32.01 -22.22
CA PHE A 31 -7.07 -31.99 -21.18
C PHE A 31 -7.12 -30.63 -20.50
N VAL A 32 -7.45 -30.61 -19.21
CA VAL A 32 -7.48 -29.38 -18.41
C VAL A 32 -6.38 -29.44 -17.37
N VAL A 33 -5.71 -28.31 -17.16
CA VAL A 33 -4.72 -28.10 -16.10
C VAL A 33 -5.26 -27.00 -15.20
N GLY A 34 -5.10 -27.20 -13.89
CA GLY A 34 -5.45 -26.17 -12.93
C GLY A 34 -5.08 -26.52 -11.51
N ASP A 35 -5.07 -25.49 -10.67
CA ASP A 35 -4.83 -25.57 -9.24
C ASP A 35 -5.98 -24.87 -8.52
N ASP A 36 -6.86 -25.66 -7.91
CA ASP A 36 -7.99 -25.21 -7.10
C ASP A 36 -7.58 -24.25 -5.98
N ALA A 37 -6.40 -24.48 -5.35
CA ALA A 37 -5.84 -23.61 -4.32
C ALA A 37 -5.38 -22.24 -4.85
N GLN A 38 -5.27 -22.08 -6.17
CA GLN A 38 -4.91 -20.82 -6.83
C GLN A 38 -6.10 -20.12 -7.49
N SER A 39 -7.34 -20.58 -7.27
CA SER A 39 -8.56 -19.91 -7.75
C SER A 39 -8.83 -18.63 -6.96
N ILE A 40 -8.43 -17.47 -7.51
CA ILE A 40 -8.47 -16.16 -6.84
C ILE A 40 -9.16 -15.07 -7.68
N TYR A 41 -9.93 -15.46 -8.70
CA TYR A 41 -10.63 -14.53 -9.60
C TYR A 41 -12.16 -14.63 -9.50
N SER A 42 -12.71 -14.98 -8.33
CA SER A 42 -14.18 -15.12 -8.16
C SER A 42 -14.91 -13.80 -8.50
N PHE A 43 -14.29 -12.66 -8.18
CA PHE A 43 -14.76 -11.31 -8.50
C PHE A 43 -14.89 -11.04 -10.02
N ARG A 44 -14.29 -11.90 -10.87
CA ARG A 44 -14.46 -11.91 -12.34
C ARG A 44 -15.38 -13.03 -12.82
N ALA A 45 -16.21 -13.55 -11.92
CA ALA A 45 -17.10 -14.69 -12.12
C ALA A 45 -16.39 -16.03 -12.39
N ALA A 46 -15.12 -16.19 -11.97
CA ALA A 46 -14.49 -17.51 -11.97
C ALA A 46 -15.22 -18.44 -11.00
N GLU A 47 -15.47 -19.67 -11.43
CA GLU A 47 -16.25 -20.65 -10.67
C GLU A 47 -15.38 -21.88 -10.40
N ILE A 48 -14.91 -22.03 -9.16
CA ILE A 48 -14.06 -23.15 -8.74
C ILE A 48 -14.75 -24.51 -8.92
N LYS A 49 -16.10 -24.55 -8.89
CA LYS A 49 -16.85 -25.78 -9.21
C LYS A 49 -16.53 -26.31 -10.61
N ASN A 50 -16.13 -25.46 -11.55
CA ASN A 50 -15.79 -25.91 -12.91
C ASN A 50 -14.69 -26.98 -12.90
N ILE A 51 -13.65 -26.79 -12.09
CA ILE A 51 -12.56 -27.76 -11.96
C ILE A 51 -12.90 -28.89 -10.99
N LEU A 52 -13.60 -28.61 -9.89
CA LEU A 52 -13.97 -29.62 -8.89
C LEU A 52 -14.97 -30.64 -9.45
N ASP A 53 -15.95 -30.20 -10.24
CA ASP A 53 -16.96 -31.04 -10.88
C ASP A 53 -16.51 -31.61 -12.24
N PHE A 54 -15.27 -31.35 -12.66
CA PHE A 54 -14.76 -31.91 -13.92
C PHE A 54 -14.87 -33.45 -13.98
N PRO A 55 -14.58 -34.22 -12.91
CA PRO A 55 -14.77 -35.67 -12.91
C PRO A 55 -16.25 -36.10 -13.02
N ASN A 56 -17.17 -35.27 -12.51
CA ASN A 56 -18.60 -35.53 -12.64
C ASN A 56 -19.09 -35.26 -14.08
N ARG A 57 -18.52 -34.25 -14.75
CA ARG A 57 -18.82 -33.87 -16.13
C ARG A 57 -18.20 -34.83 -17.16
N TYR A 58 -17.02 -35.37 -16.85
CA TYR A 58 -16.27 -36.32 -17.67
C TYR A 58 -15.95 -37.58 -16.86
N PRO A 59 -16.89 -38.55 -16.75
CA PRO A 59 -16.72 -39.74 -15.89
C PRO A 59 -15.51 -40.61 -16.25
N ASP A 60 -15.09 -40.61 -17.52
CA ASP A 60 -13.92 -41.36 -18.00
C ASP A 60 -12.59 -40.58 -17.85
N CYS A 61 -12.60 -39.41 -17.21
CA CYS A 61 -11.39 -38.60 -17.07
C CYS A 61 -10.35 -39.30 -16.18
N LYS A 62 -9.08 -39.02 -16.48
CA LYS A 62 -7.96 -39.44 -15.64
C LYS A 62 -7.43 -38.23 -14.88
N ILE A 63 -7.31 -38.37 -13.57
CA ILE A 63 -6.80 -37.31 -12.71
C ILE A 63 -5.34 -37.59 -12.41
N PHE A 64 -4.48 -36.62 -12.74
CA PHE A 64 -3.05 -36.65 -12.42
C PHE A 64 -2.75 -35.53 -11.43
N LYS A 65 -2.28 -35.88 -10.23
CA LYS A 65 -1.87 -34.91 -9.20
C LYS A 65 -0.36 -34.70 -9.27
N LEU A 66 0.06 -33.46 -9.49
CA LEU A 66 1.47 -33.07 -9.41
C LEU A 66 1.73 -32.53 -8.00
N THR A 67 2.43 -33.31 -7.17
CA THR A 67 2.73 -32.94 -5.77
C THR A 67 4.15 -32.42 -5.57
N THR A 68 5.04 -32.64 -6.54
CA THR A 68 6.44 -32.20 -6.46
C THR A 68 6.58 -30.72 -6.78
N ASN A 69 7.05 -29.93 -5.81
CA ASN A 69 7.33 -28.51 -5.94
C ASN A 69 8.84 -28.28 -6.16
N TYR A 70 9.16 -27.56 -7.24
CA TYR A 70 10.53 -27.24 -7.65
C TYR A 70 10.93 -25.78 -7.37
N ARG A 71 10.02 -24.99 -6.78
CA ARG A 71 10.19 -23.54 -6.60
C ARG A 71 10.64 -23.17 -5.20
N SER A 72 9.95 -23.70 -4.19
CA SER A 72 9.96 -23.20 -2.81
C SER A 72 10.67 -24.19 -1.89
N THR A 73 11.33 -23.66 -0.86
CA THR A 73 11.97 -24.48 0.18
C THR A 73 10.92 -25.30 0.94
N PRO A 74 11.32 -26.42 1.59
CA PRO A 74 10.43 -27.19 2.44
C PRO A 74 9.72 -26.33 3.49
N GLN A 75 10.43 -25.38 4.12
CA GLN A 75 9.91 -24.51 5.19
C GLN A 75 8.79 -23.58 4.70
N ILE A 76 8.93 -22.99 3.51
CA ILE A 76 7.88 -22.16 2.89
C ILE A 76 6.68 -23.03 2.52
N LEU A 77 6.94 -24.22 1.97
CA LEU A 77 5.90 -25.13 1.49
C LEU A 77 5.08 -25.72 2.64
N SER A 78 5.70 -25.99 3.79
CA SER A 78 5.03 -26.40 5.02
C SER A 78 3.97 -25.36 5.45
N VAL A 79 4.30 -24.07 5.42
CA VAL A 79 3.32 -23.00 5.70
C VAL A 79 2.20 -23.00 4.67
N ALA A 80 2.52 -23.10 3.37
CA ALA A 80 1.50 -23.13 2.32
C ALA A 80 0.52 -24.31 2.47
N ASN A 81 1.04 -25.50 2.79
CA ASN A 81 0.24 -26.70 2.99
C ASN A 81 -0.65 -26.58 4.24
N GLU A 82 -0.21 -25.96 5.33
CA GLU A 82 -1.07 -25.74 6.52
C GLU A 82 -2.22 -24.77 6.23
N VAL A 83 -1.94 -23.63 5.59
CA VAL A 83 -2.97 -22.63 5.24
C VAL A 83 -4.07 -23.26 4.37
N ILE A 84 -3.69 -24.03 3.35
CA ILE A 84 -4.68 -24.58 2.41
C ILE A 84 -5.46 -25.78 2.96
N LYS A 85 -4.94 -26.47 4.00
CA LYS A 85 -5.66 -27.56 4.69
C LYS A 85 -6.97 -27.07 5.32
N ASN A 86 -7.02 -25.81 5.73
CA ASN A 86 -8.20 -25.19 6.32
C ASN A 86 -9.22 -24.69 5.29
N SER A 87 -9.01 -24.96 4.00
CA SER A 87 -9.94 -24.62 2.93
C SER A 87 -11.06 -25.67 2.81
N ASP A 88 -12.31 -25.22 2.69
CA ASP A 88 -13.50 -26.10 2.72
C ASP A 88 -13.66 -26.95 1.45
N LYS A 89 -13.12 -26.49 0.31
CA LYS A 89 -13.32 -27.09 -1.02
C LYS A 89 -12.02 -27.16 -1.80
N ASN A 90 -11.31 -28.28 -1.64
CA ASN A 90 -10.05 -28.50 -2.35
C ASN A 90 -9.89 -29.95 -2.85
N PHE A 91 -9.06 -30.11 -3.88
CA PHE A 91 -8.43 -31.39 -4.17
C PHE A 91 -7.24 -31.53 -3.22
N TYR A 92 -7.44 -32.21 -2.10
CA TYR A 92 -6.36 -32.45 -1.15
C TYR A 92 -5.12 -32.99 -1.85
N LYS A 93 -4.02 -32.24 -1.68
CA LYS A 93 -2.69 -32.56 -2.18
C LYS A 93 -1.69 -31.98 -1.19
N ASP A 94 -0.71 -32.79 -0.82
CA ASP A 94 0.40 -32.38 0.02
C ASP A 94 1.60 -32.13 -0.90
N LEU A 95 2.05 -30.89 -0.97
CA LEU A 95 3.16 -30.53 -1.84
C LEU A 95 4.49 -30.86 -1.17
N GLN A 96 5.40 -31.49 -1.92
CA GLN A 96 6.73 -31.88 -1.46
C GLN A 96 7.81 -31.13 -2.22
N ALA A 97 8.67 -30.43 -1.48
CA ALA A 97 9.76 -29.66 -2.06
C ALA A 97 10.91 -30.58 -2.52
N VAL A 98 11.55 -30.21 -3.62
CA VAL A 98 12.80 -30.83 -4.11
C VAL A 98 14.03 -30.01 -3.72
N MET A 99 13.84 -28.73 -3.38
CA MET A 99 14.93 -27.86 -2.97
C MET A 99 15.48 -28.25 -1.59
N ASP A 100 16.74 -27.86 -1.36
CA ASP A 100 17.37 -27.97 -0.06
C ASP A 100 16.63 -27.16 1.01
N GLU A 101 16.86 -27.51 2.27
CA GLU A 101 16.32 -26.78 3.41
C GLU A 101 16.77 -25.31 3.38
N GLY A 102 15.82 -24.41 3.66
CA GLY A 102 16.04 -22.97 3.77
C GLY A 102 15.77 -22.44 5.16
N ALA A 103 15.78 -21.11 5.29
CA ALA A 103 15.39 -20.45 6.52
C ALA A 103 13.87 -20.58 6.77
N LEU A 104 13.47 -20.58 8.05
CA LEU A 104 12.07 -20.42 8.41
C LEU A 104 11.55 -19.06 7.94
N PRO A 105 10.31 -18.98 7.43
CA PRO A 105 9.60 -17.72 7.25
C PRO A 105 9.68 -16.84 8.50
N THR A 106 9.75 -15.53 8.31
CA THR A 106 9.90 -14.58 9.43
C THR A 106 8.62 -13.77 9.61
N LEU A 107 8.08 -13.74 10.82
CA LEU A 107 6.93 -12.91 11.19
C LEU A 107 7.39 -11.67 11.97
N LEU A 108 6.96 -10.48 11.53
CA LEU A 108 7.20 -9.21 12.20
C LEU A 108 5.88 -8.53 12.59
N ALA A 109 5.75 -8.23 13.88
CA ALA A 109 4.78 -7.27 14.39
C ALA A 109 5.44 -5.89 14.50
N ALA A 110 5.13 -4.98 13.57
CA ALA A 110 5.66 -3.62 13.56
C ALA A 110 4.81 -2.70 14.45
N ALA A 111 5.40 -1.68 15.07
CA ALA A 111 4.62 -0.76 15.92
C ALA A 111 3.55 0.00 15.12
N ASP A 112 3.90 0.49 13.93
CA ASP A 112 3.05 1.26 13.03
C ASP A 112 3.44 1.00 11.55
N PRO A 113 2.66 1.49 10.57
CA PRO A 113 2.96 1.26 9.14
C PRO A 113 4.30 1.86 8.67
N TYR A 114 4.81 2.90 9.34
CA TYR A 114 6.10 3.50 9.00
C TYR A 114 7.26 2.62 9.48
N LYS A 115 7.14 2.00 10.65
CA LYS A 115 8.10 1.03 11.17
C LYS A 115 8.08 -0.27 10.36
N GLU A 116 6.90 -0.69 9.89
CA GLU A 116 6.77 -1.79 8.93
C GLU A 116 7.56 -1.48 7.65
N ALA A 117 7.33 -0.31 7.04
CA ALA A 117 8.03 0.12 5.83
C ALA A 117 9.56 0.27 6.02
N ASP A 118 10.01 0.83 7.15
CA ASP A 118 11.43 0.94 7.51
C ASP A 118 12.10 -0.43 7.56
N PHE A 119 11.48 -1.41 8.23
CA PHE A 119 12.01 -2.76 8.31
C PHE A 119 12.10 -3.42 6.94
N ILE A 120 11.04 -3.34 6.14
CA ILE A 120 11.01 -3.94 4.80
C ILE A 120 12.14 -3.35 3.96
N CYS A 121 12.31 -2.03 3.96
CA CYS A 121 13.38 -1.38 3.19
C CYS A 121 14.78 -1.78 3.68
N ARG A 122 15.01 -1.84 4.99
CA ARG A 122 16.29 -2.32 5.55
C ARG A 122 16.58 -3.76 5.14
N LYS A 123 15.57 -4.63 5.14
CA LYS A 123 15.72 -6.03 4.71
C LYS A 123 15.93 -6.16 3.21
N ILE A 124 15.30 -5.32 2.40
CA ILE A 124 15.57 -5.21 0.97
C ILE A 124 17.05 -4.83 0.74
N GLU A 125 17.53 -3.78 1.41
CA GLU A 125 18.93 -3.32 1.31
C GLU A 125 19.91 -4.42 1.74
N GLU A 126 19.62 -5.12 2.85
CA GLU A 126 20.39 -6.27 3.32
C GLU A 126 20.45 -7.39 2.26
N LYS A 127 19.31 -7.78 1.67
CA LYS A 127 19.24 -8.82 0.66
C LYS A 127 19.99 -8.44 -0.62
N ILE A 128 19.87 -7.19 -1.05
CA ILE A 128 20.64 -6.64 -2.18
C ILE A 128 22.13 -6.67 -1.87
N ALA A 129 22.55 -6.27 -0.67
CA ALA A 129 23.94 -6.32 -0.24
C ALA A 129 24.51 -7.74 -0.20
N THR A 130 23.67 -8.76 0.08
CA THR A 130 24.06 -10.18 0.01
C THR A 130 24.05 -10.76 -1.41
N GLY A 131 23.72 -9.96 -2.43
CA GLY A 131 23.81 -10.35 -3.84
C GLY A 131 22.49 -10.75 -4.50
N ILE A 132 21.34 -10.62 -3.83
CA ILE A 132 20.04 -10.84 -4.47
C ILE A 132 19.71 -9.65 -5.38
N ALA A 133 19.42 -9.93 -6.65
CA ALA A 133 19.04 -8.87 -7.59
C ALA A 133 17.72 -8.21 -7.14
N PRO A 134 17.56 -6.88 -7.23
CA PRO A 134 16.32 -6.20 -6.86
C PRO A 134 15.07 -6.79 -7.52
N ARG A 135 15.17 -7.18 -8.80
CA ARG A 135 14.07 -7.84 -9.54
C ARG A 135 13.62 -9.19 -8.99
N ASP A 136 14.44 -9.83 -8.16
CA ASP A 136 14.17 -11.10 -7.48
C ASP A 136 13.62 -10.88 -6.05
N ILE A 137 13.28 -9.63 -5.71
CA ILE A 137 12.64 -9.26 -4.44
C ILE A 137 11.26 -8.68 -4.73
N ALA A 138 10.23 -9.20 -4.07
CA ALA A 138 8.85 -8.71 -4.20
C ALA A 138 8.20 -8.40 -2.86
N VAL A 139 7.39 -7.35 -2.85
CA VAL A 139 6.49 -6.99 -1.74
C VAL A 139 5.05 -7.12 -2.23
N LEU A 140 4.32 -8.04 -1.62
CA LEU A 140 2.97 -8.44 -1.98
C LEU A 140 1.97 -7.90 -0.95
N PHE A 141 0.88 -7.33 -1.46
CA PHE A 141 -0.18 -6.76 -0.63
C PHE A 141 -1.58 -7.09 -1.16
N ARG A 142 -2.56 -7.09 -0.25
CA ARG A 142 -3.96 -7.39 -0.59
C ARG A 142 -4.63 -6.32 -1.44
N ALA A 143 -4.35 -5.04 -1.16
CA ALA A 143 -4.98 -3.90 -1.79
C ALA A 143 -3.95 -2.80 -2.09
N ALA A 144 -4.16 -2.07 -3.18
CA ALA A 144 -3.23 -1.04 -3.66
C ALA A 144 -2.92 0.06 -2.64
N PHE A 145 -3.81 0.32 -1.67
CA PHE A 145 -3.56 1.35 -0.66
C PHE A 145 -2.61 0.91 0.46
N HIS A 146 -2.40 -0.41 0.62
CA HIS A 146 -1.44 -0.94 1.60
C HIS A 146 0.02 -0.64 1.24
N SER A 147 0.33 -0.38 -0.04
CA SER A 147 1.69 -0.09 -0.48
C SER A 147 2.13 1.35 -0.25
N GLN A 148 1.21 2.28 0.01
CA GLN A 148 1.48 3.73 -0.07
C GLN A 148 2.62 4.19 0.83
N VAL A 149 2.61 3.78 2.10
CA VAL A 149 3.66 4.12 3.06
C VAL A 149 5.02 3.52 2.65
N LEU A 150 5.00 2.30 2.11
CA LEU A 150 6.19 1.62 1.63
C LEU A 150 6.77 2.28 0.37
N GLU A 151 5.92 2.67 -0.59
CA GLU A 151 6.34 3.40 -1.79
C GLU A 151 7.11 4.66 -1.41
N PHE A 152 6.59 5.46 -0.47
CA PHE A 152 7.28 6.65 0.02
C PHE A 152 8.63 6.35 0.66
N GLU A 153 8.72 5.27 1.43
CA GLU A 153 9.96 4.89 2.10
C GLU A 153 11.03 4.37 1.12
N LEU A 154 10.63 3.57 0.11
CA LEU A 154 11.52 3.12 -0.97
C LEU A 154 12.06 4.32 -1.76
N MET A 155 11.18 5.24 -2.13
CA MET A 155 11.55 6.48 -2.83
C MET A 155 12.52 7.32 -2.02
N ARG A 156 12.27 7.48 -0.72
CA ARG A 156 13.15 8.24 0.19
C ARG A 156 14.56 7.67 0.27
N ARG A 157 14.70 6.34 0.18
CA ARG A 157 16.00 5.65 0.19
C ARG A 157 16.64 5.54 -1.19
N GLY A 158 15.97 6.00 -2.25
CA GLY A 158 16.44 5.85 -3.62
C GLY A 158 16.41 4.39 -4.11
N ILE A 159 15.53 3.55 -3.54
CA ILE A 159 15.34 2.16 -3.98
C ILE A 159 14.36 2.15 -5.15
N ASN A 160 14.84 1.76 -6.33
CA ASN A 160 14.00 1.63 -7.52
C ASN A 160 12.98 0.51 -7.34
N TYR A 161 11.74 0.77 -7.78
CA TYR A 161 10.68 -0.22 -7.71
C TYR A 161 9.76 -0.20 -8.94
N GLU A 162 9.23 -1.37 -9.27
CA GLU A 162 8.22 -1.56 -10.31
C GLU A 162 6.86 -1.82 -9.64
N TYR A 163 5.84 -1.05 -10.01
CA TYR A 163 4.49 -1.17 -9.42
C TYR A 163 3.54 -1.97 -10.32
N ARG A 164 3.05 -3.11 -9.83
CA ARG A 164 2.11 -4.04 -10.48
C ARG A 164 0.80 -4.13 -9.69
N GLY A 165 0.05 -3.03 -9.66
CA GLY A 165 -1.19 -2.94 -8.87
C GLY A 165 -2.17 -1.87 -9.30
N GLY A 166 -2.01 -1.32 -10.52
CA GLY A 166 -2.78 -0.17 -11.01
C GLY A 166 -1.88 1.05 -11.24
N LEU A 167 -2.44 2.26 -11.07
CA LEU A 167 -1.67 3.50 -11.20
C LEU A 167 -0.80 3.72 -9.96
N ARG A 168 0.45 4.15 -10.18
CA ARG A 168 1.34 4.62 -9.10
C ARG A 168 0.71 5.78 -8.35
N PHE A 169 1.06 5.96 -7.08
CA PHE A 169 0.44 6.96 -6.21
C PHE A 169 0.37 8.37 -6.84
N PHE A 170 1.52 8.89 -7.28
CA PHE A 170 1.62 10.22 -7.92
C PHE A 170 1.01 10.30 -9.33
N GLU A 171 0.63 9.17 -9.91
CA GLU A 171 -0.05 9.13 -11.21
C GLU A 171 -1.57 9.26 -11.11
N ARG A 172 -2.12 9.01 -9.92
CA ARG A 172 -3.55 9.09 -9.64
C ARG A 172 -4.06 10.51 -9.89
N ALA A 173 -5.26 10.61 -10.48
CA ALA A 173 -5.81 11.89 -10.93
C ALA A 173 -5.97 12.91 -9.78
N HIS A 174 -6.49 12.45 -8.62
CA HIS A 174 -6.72 13.32 -7.48
C HIS A 174 -5.41 13.84 -6.85
N ILE A 175 -4.35 13.01 -6.80
CA ILE A 175 -3.01 13.45 -6.38
C ILE A 175 -2.45 14.50 -7.34
N LYS A 176 -2.58 14.27 -8.66
CA LYS A 176 -2.18 15.26 -9.67
C LYS A 176 -2.97 16.56 -9.60
N ASP A 177 -4.23 16.52 -9.15
CA ASP A 177 -5.03 17.72 -8.91
C ASP A 177 -4.42 18.55 -7.77
N ALA A 178 -4.17 17.93 -6.61
CA ALA A 178 -3.54 18.60 -5.48
C ALA A 178 -2.17 19.19 -5.85
N ILE A 179 -1.32 18.41 -6.53
CA ILE A 179 0.00 18.86 -7.01
C ILE A 179 -0.13 20.06 -7.95
N ALA A 180 -1.15 20.11 -8.81
CA ALA A 180 -1.36 21.26 -9.68
C ALA A 180 -1.65 22.53 -8.87
N TYR A 181 -2.49 22.47 -7.82
CA TYR A 181 -2.70 23.63 -6.95
C TYR A 181 -1.42 24.08 -6.24
N LEU A 182 -0.65 23.13 -5.70
CA LEU A 182 0.63 23.42 -5.07
C LEU A 182 1.63 24.08 -6.05
N ARG A 183 1.70 23.59 -7.28
CA ARG A 183 2.53 24.17 -8.35
C ARG A 183 2.10 25.59 -8.71
N ILE A 184 0.79 25.89 -8.70
CA ILE A 184 0.29 27.25 -8.96
C ILE A 184 0.68 28.21 -7.84
N ILE A 185 0.58 27.77 -6.58
CA ILE A 185 1.00 28.58 -5.41
C ILE A 185 2.48 28.92 -5.50
N HIS A 186 3.31 27.96 -5.93
CA HIS A 186 4.74 28.16 -6.09
C HIS A 186 5.11 28.99 -7.34
N ASN A 187 4.47 28.72 -8.49
CA ASN A 187 4.83 29.30 -9.78
C ASN A 187 3.60 29.56 -10.66
N THR A 188 3.17 30.82 -10.73
CA THR A 188 2.08 31.28 -11.60
C THR A 188 2.37 31.16 -13.10
N ARG A 189 3.62 30.93 -13.52
CA ARG A 189 3.96 30.73 -14.94
C ARG A 189 3.68 29.31 -15.43
N ASP A 190 3.30 28.41 -14.52
CA ASP A 190 2.98 27.03 -14.85
C ASP A 190 1.59 26.91 -15.49
N ILE A 191 1.52 27.20 -16.79
CA ILE A 191 0.29 27.13 -17.58
C ILE A 191 -0.35 25.74 -17.50
N THR A 192 0.46 24.67 -17.45
CA THR A 192 -0.05 23.29 -17.42
C THR A 192 -0.79 22.98 -16.12
N ALA A 193 -0.23 23.41 -14.98
CA ALA A 193 -0.86 23.27 -13.67
C ALA A 193 -2.14 24.10 -13.59
N ILE A 194 -2.10 25.36 -14.03
CA ILE A 194 -3.27 26.26 -14.02
C ILE A 194 -4.41 25.69 -14.86
N MET A 195 -4.11 25.21 -16.08
CA MET A 195 -5.12 24.62 -16.95
C MET A 195 -5.75 23.36 -16.33
N ARG A 196 -4.95 22.51 -15.68
CA ARG A 196 -5.47 21.33 -14.98
C ARG A 196 -6.43 21.74 -13.87
N ALA A 197 -6.00 22.64 -12.98
CA ALA A 197 -6.78 23.08 -11.82
C ALA A 197 -8.11 23.75 -12.23
N LEU A 198 -8.06 24.64 -13.23
CA LEU A 198 -9.25 25.34 -13.72
C LEU A 198 -10.30 24.41 -14.33
N ARG A 199 -9.88 23.32 -14.99
CA ARG A 199 -10.79 22.36 -15.64
C ARG A 199 -11.56 21.47 -14.67
N LEU A 200 -11.26 21.51 -13.38
CA LEU A 200 -12.03 20.84 -12.33
C LEU A 200 -13.35 21.58 -12.05
N HIS A 201 -13.41 22.87 -12.38
CA HIS A 201 -14.53 23.74 -12.05
C HIS A 201 -15.58 23.80 -13.17
N ALA A 202 -16.85 23.77 -12.77
CA ALA A 202 -17.97 23.76 -13.69
C ALA A 202 -17.95 24.97 -14.65
N GLY A 203 -18.15 24.73 -15.95
CA GLY A 203 -18.23 25.80 -16.94
C GLY A 203 -16.89 26.28 -17.50
N ILE A 204 -15.78 25.64 -17.14
CA ILE A 204 -14.45 25.93 -17.69
C ILE A 204 -13.97 24.78 -18.59
N GLY A 205 -14.12 24.96 -19.90
CA GLY A 205 -13.54 24.07 -20.92
C GLY A 205 -12.08 24.39 -21.24
N PRO A 206 -11.42 23.61 -22.12
CA PRO A 206 -9.99 23.77 -22.44
C PRO A 206 -9.63 25.15 -23.00
N VAL A 207 -10.50 25.73 -23.84
CA VAL A 207 -10.27 27.07 -24.42
C VAL A 207 -10.33 28.16 -23.34
N THR A 208 -11.32 28.11 -22.45
CA THR A 208 -11.45 29.07 -21.35
C THR A 208 -10.31 28.91 -20.35
N ALA A 209 -9.94 27.67 -20.02
CA ALA A 209 -8.81 27.37 -19.15
C ALA A 209 -7.49 27.94 -19.70
N GLN A 210 -7.24 27.80 -21.01
CA GLN A 210 -6.06 28.37 -21.65
C GLN A 210 -6.03 29.90 -21.55
N LYS A 211 -7.15 30.58 -21.85
CA LYS A 211 -7.25 32.04 -21.75
C LYS A 211 -6.98 32.53 -20.33
N LEU A 212 -7.57 31.88 -19.34
CA LEU A 212 -7.37 32.18 -17.92
C LEU A 212 -5.94 31.89 -17.46
N ALA A 213 -5.36 30.75 -17.87
CA ALA A 213 -3.98 30.40 -17.55
C ALA A 213 -3.00 31.45 -18.10
N THR A 214 -3.17 31.88 -19.35
CA THR A 214 -2.36 32.95 -19.94
C THR A 214 -2.52 34.27 -19.19
N ALA A 215 -3.73 34.61 -18.72
CA ALA A 215 -3.96 35.80 -17.91
C ALA A 215 -3.26 35.73 -16.55
N ILE A 216 -3.41 34.61 -15.82
CA ILE A 216 -2.80 34.37 -14.51
C ILE A 216 -1.26 34.36 -14.61
N SER A 217 -0.70 33.81 -15.69
CA SER A 217 0.76 33.70 -15.88
C SER A 217 1.51 35.03 -15.98
N LYS A 218 0.80 36.14 -16.19
CA LYS A 218 1.38 37.50 -16.24
C LYS A 218 1.71 38.05 -14.85
N PHE A 219 1.14 37.48 -13.79
CA PHE A 219 1.34 37.93 -12.43
C PHE A 219 2.50 37.19 -11.78
N LYS A 220 3.22 37.88 -10.89
CA LYS A 220 4.36 37.29 -10.16
C LYS A 220 3.91 36.31 -9.08
N ASN A 221 2.75 36.58 -8.46
CA ASN A 221 2.19 35.78 -7.39
C ASN A 221 0.70 35.54 -7.63
N ILE A 222 0.17 34.47 -7.04
CA ILE A 222 -1.20 34.04 -7.29
C ILE A 222 -2.21 34.96 -6.57
N GLU A 223 -1.84 35.53 -5.42
CA GLU A 223 -2.67 36.45 -4.63
C GLU A 223 -3.16 37.64 -5.45
N THR A 224 -2.27 38.28 -6.22
CA THR A 224 -2.63 39.42 -7.08
C THR A 224 -3.45 38.98 -8.30
N ALA A 225 -3.14 37.82 -8.88
CA ALA A 225 -3.90 37.29 -10.01
C ALA A 225 -5.37 37.00 -9.64
N LEU A 226 -5.64 36.59 -8.40
CA LEU A 226 -6.99 36.26 -7.92
C LEU A 226 -7.86 37.50 -7.71
N THR A 227 -7.30 38.70 -7.54
CA THR A 227 -8.09 39.93 -7.33
C THR A 227 -8.51 40.63 -8.63
N GLU A 228 -7.88 40.31 -9.75
CA GLU A 228 -8.06 41.05 -11.01
C GLU A 228 -9.38 40.72 -11.72
N PRO A 229 -10.17 41.70 -12.17
CA PRO A 229 -11.41 41.42 -12.89
C PRO A 229 -11.11 40.81 -14.27
N ILE A 230 -11.64 39.60 -14.53
CA ILE A 230 -11.53 38.92 -15.83
C ILE A 230 -12.91 38.80 -16.47
N THR A 231 -13.05 39.25 -17.72
CA THR A 231 -14.28 39.12 -18.50
C THR A 231 -14.50 37.66 -18.92
N LEU A 232 -15.59 37.06 -18.45
CA LEU A 232 -15.96 35.66 -18.69
C LEU A 232 -17.45 35.53 -19.00
N SER A 233 -17.84 34.42 -19.64
CA SER A 233 -19.25 34.04 -19.76
C SER A 233 -19.87 33.78 -18.38
N SER A 234 -21.20 33.92 -18.23
CA SER A 234 -21.88 33.69 -16.96
C SER A 234 -21.56 32.32 -16.35
N LYS A 235 -21.51 31.27 -17.19
CA LYS A 235 -21.18 29.90 -16.75
C LYS A 235 -19.71 29.75 -16.34
N SER A 236 -18.78 30.34 -17.09
CA SER A 236 -17.35 30.29 -16.75
C SER A 236 -16.99 31.16 -15.55
N LYS A 237 -17.78 32.21 -15.28
CA LYS A 237 -17.61 33.07 -14.10
C LYS A 237 -17.85 32.30 -12.80
N ILE A 238 -18.91 31.49 -12.75
CA ILE A 238 -19.22 30.62 -11.59
C ILE A 238 -18.05 29.68 -11.28
N GLY A 239 -17.54 28.97 -12.30
CA GLY A 239 -16.40 28.07 -12.12
C GLY A 239 -15.12 28.79 -11.72
N PHE A 240 -14.88 30.00 -12.22
CA PHE A 240 -13.68 30.77 -11.87
C PHE A 240 -13.76 31.34 -10.44
N GLU A 241 -14.95 31.72 -9.98
CA GLU A 241 -15.17 32.11 -8.58
C GLU A 241 -14.99 30.94 -7.62
N ALA A 242 -15.42 29.73 -8.00
CA ALA A 242 -15.14 28.50 -7.26
C ALA A 242 -13.62 28.23 -7.15
N PHE A 243 -12.89 28.33 -8.28
CA PHE A 243 -11.43 28.24 -8.28
C PHE A 243 -10.78 29.28 -7.35
N ARG A 244 -11.27 30.52 -7.37
CA ARG A 244 -10.76 31.60 -6.52
C ARG A 244 -10.95 31.30 -5.04
N ARG A 245 -12.14 30.87 -4.62
CA ARG A 245 -12.42 30.57 -3.21
C ARG A 245 -11.52 29.44 -2.69
N LEU A 246 -11.40 28.37 -3.46
CA LEU A 246 -10.51 27.26 -3.12
C LEU A 246 -9.05 27.73 -2.98
N MET A 247 -8.54 28.49 -3.95
CA MET A 247 -7.16 28.98 -3.90
C MET A 247 -6.93 29.94 -2.72
N GLN A 248 -7.88 30.84 -2.45
CA GLN A 248 -7.83 31.75 -1.30
C GLN A 248 -7.83 30.97 0.02
N LYS A 249 -8.65 29.91 0.14
CA LYS A 249 -8.68 29.02 1.30
C LYS A 249 -7.32 28.36 1.53
N MET A 250 -6.68 27.85 0.47
CA MET A 250 -5.33 27.29 0.58
C MET A 250 -4.31 28.33 1.04
N LEU A 251 -4.28 29.51 0.42
CA LEU A 251 -3.34 30.59 0.74
C LEU A 251 -3.48 31.15 2.16
N ALA A 252 -4.67 31.05 2.76
CA ALA A 252 -4.95 31.49 4.12
C ALA A 252 -4.45 30.50 5.21
N SER A 253 -4.02 29.30 4.84
CA SER A 253 -3.51 28.28 5.76
C SER A 253 -2.11 28.62 6.32
N LYS A 254 -1.57 27.77 7.21
CA LYS A 254 -0.26 27.94 7.88
C LYS A 254 0.96 27.85 6.93
N LYS A 255 0.75 27.80 5.62
CA LYS A 255 1.76 27.84 4.54
C LYS A 255 2.73 26.65 4.49
N THR A 256 2.45 25.54 5.17
CA THR A 256 3.16 24.29 4.94
C THR A 256 2.52 23.51 3.78
N PRO A 257 3.28 22.66 3.07
CA PRO A 257 2.74 21.71 2.09
C PRO A 257 1.56 20.89 2.60
N ALA A 258 1.68 20.29 3.79
CA ALA A 258 0.62 19.49 4.40
C ALA A 258 -0.64 20.34 4.66
N ASP A 259 -0.49 21.56 5.17
CA ASP A 259 -1.62 22.46 5.42
C ASP A 259 -2.31 22.91 4.12
N TYR A 260 -1.55 23.16 3.05
CA TYR A 260 -2.12 23.43 1.74
C TYR A 260 -2.95 22.25 1.24
N ILE A 261 -2.44 21.02 1.33
CA ILE A 261 -3.15 19.81 0.90
C ILE A 261 -4.42 19.62 1.73
N ARG A 262 -4.39 19.78 3.06
CA ARG A 262 -5.59 19.68 3.93
C ARG A 262 -6.61 20.78 3.64
N SER A 263 -6.15 21.98 3.32
CA SER A 263 -7.04 23.08 2.92
C SER A 263 -7.72 22.80 1.57
N PHE A 264 -7.03 22.14 0.65
CA PHE A 264 -7.57 21.64 -0.61
C PHE A 264 -8.62 20.54 -0.38
N ILE A 265 -8.30 19.53 0.44
CA ILE A 265 -9.20 18.41 0.78
C ILE A 265 -10.50 18.91 1.43
N SER A 266 -10.39 19.89 2.33
CA SER A 266 -11.55 20.42 3.06
C SER A 266 -12.36 21.45 2.26
N SER A 267 -12.00 21.76 1.00
CA SER A 267 -12.76 22.70 0.18
C SER A 267 -14.06 22.06 -0.32
N GLU A 268 -15.17 22.79 -0.19
CA GLU A 268 -16.49 22.35 -0.70
C GLU A 268 -16.41 22.14 -2.22
N GLU A 269 -15.71 23.03 -2.93
CA GLU A 269 -15.57 22.96 -4.39
C GLU A 269 -14.95 21.65 -4.87
N TYR A 270 -13.92 21.14 -4.18
CA TYR A 270 -13.25 19.91 -4.59
C TYR A 270 -13.97 18.66 -4.09
N GLN A 271 -14.58 18.71 -2.90
CA GLN A 271 -15.41 17.60 -2.40
C GLN A 271 -16.62 17.36 -3.29
N ASP A 272 -17.34 18.42 -3.67
CA ASP A 272 -18.49 18.35 -4.58
C ASP A 272 -18.08 17.78 -5.95
N TYR A 273 -16.93 18.24 -6.47
CA TYR A 273 -16.35 17.71 -7.71
C TYR A 273 -16.08 16.20 -7.60
N LEU A 274 -15.41 15.76 -6.52
CA LEU A 274 -15.08 14.34 -6.33
C LEU A 274 -16.32 13.48 -6.19
N GLN A 275 -17.30 13.89 -5.36
CA GLN A 275 -18.54 13.16 -5.14
C GLN A 275 -19.38 13.04 -6.41
N THR A 276 -19.40 14.08 -7.24
CA THR A 276 -20.17 14.08 -8.50
C THR A 276 -19.51 13.21 -9.58
N GLN A 277 -18.17 13.20 -9.65
CA GLN A 277 -17.45 12.54 -10.75
C GLN A 277 -17.05 11.09 -10.46
N TYR A 278 -16.92 10.71 -9.19
CA TYR A 278 -16.34 9.41 -8.82
C TYR A 278 -17.16 8.70 -7.74
N GLN A 279 -17.55 7.46 -8.03
CA GLN A 279 -18.21 6.59 -7.03
C GLN A 279 -17.31 6.28 -5.85
N ASN A 280 -15.99 6.18 -6.08
CA ASN A 280 -14.98 5.90 -5.05
C ASN A 280 -14.39 7.18 -4.43
N PHE A 281 -15.19 8.24 -4.24
CA PHE A 281 -14.69 9.53 -3.74
C PHE A 281 -14.06 9.43 -2.34
N ALA A 282 -14.58 8.58 -1.45
CA ALA A 282 -14.05 8.40 -0.10
C ALA A 282 -12.60 7.88 -0.13
N GLU A 283 -12.32 6.83 -0.91
CA GLU A 283 -10.97 6.27 -1.09
C GLU A 283 -9.98 7.31 -1.64
N ARG A 284 -10.46 8.20 -2.53
CA ARG A 284 -9.64 9.30 -3.08
C ARG A 284 -9.33 10.39 -2.07
N LEU A 285 -10.24 10.65 -1.13
CA LEU A 285 -10.00 11.58 -0.02
C LEU A 285 -8.97 10.99 0.96
N ASP A 286 -9.03 9.69 1.21
CA ASP A 286 -8.03 9.00 2.04
C ASP A 286 -6.65 9.05 1.41
N ASP A 287 -6.55 8.84 0.09
CA ASP A 287 -5.29 9.00 -0.65
C ASP A 287 -4.71 10.42 -0.52
N LEU A 288 -5.55 11.45 -0.59
CA LEU A 288 -5.12 12.84 -0.42
C LEU A 288 -4.67 13.13 1.01
N GLU A 289 -5.33 12.56 2.02
CA GLU A 289 -4.87 12.74 3.39
C GLU A 289 -3.52 12.05 3.61
N GLN A 290 -3.31 10.86 3.02
CA GLN A 290 -1.98 10.24 3.05
C GLN A 290 -0.92 11.10 2.35
N PHE A 291 -1.28 11.79 1.27
CA PHE A 291 -0.40 12.77 0.64
C PHE A 291 -0.08 13.95 1.57
N ALA A 292 -1.07 14.43 2.35
CA ALA A 292 -0.84 15.46 3.35
C ALA A 292 0.10 14.98 4.46
N VAL A 293 -0.06 13.75 4.95
CA VAL A 293 0.83 13.16 5.97
C VAL A 293 2.25 12.99 5.43
N PHE A 294 2.40 12.53 4.19
CA PHE A 294 3.70 12.49 3.51
C PHE A 294 4.37 13.88 3.49
N ALA A 295 3.58 14.92 3.25
CA ALA A 295 4.03 16.31 3.20
C ALA A 295 4.32 16.95 4.57
N GLU A 296 4.02 16.29 5.71
CA GLU A 296 4.29 16.84 7.05
C GLU A 296 5.78 16.95 7.38
N ARG A 297 6.63 16.19 6.67
CA ARG A 297 8.08 16.21 6.88
C ARG A 297 8.76 17.41 6.23
N ASP A 298 8.09 18.07 5.29
CA ASP A 298 8.61 19.22 4.55
C ASP A 298 7.89 20.49 4.99
N ASN A 299 8.64 21.47 5.49
CA ASN A 299 8.09 22.77 5.87
C ASN A 299 8.14 23.80 4.71
N ASN A 300 8.79 23.45 3.60
CA ASN A 300 9.07 24.34 2.49
C ASN A 300 8.44 23.79 1.19
N LEU A 301 7.53 24.57 0.59
CA LEU A 301 6.82 24.18 -0.63
C LEU A 301 7.73 23.93 -1.85
N PRO A 302 8.69 24.83 -2.20
CA PRO A 302 9.67 24.55 -3.23
C PRO A 302 10.41 23.22 -3.05
N GLN A 303 10.94 22.96 -1.86
CA GLN A 303 11.66 21.71 -1.55
C GLN A 303 10.76 20.49 -1.68
N PHE A 304 9.53 20.58 -1.17
CA PHE A 304 8.54 19.52 -1.31
C PHE A 304 8.22 19.20 -2.77
N LEU A 305 8.03 20.23 -3.61
CA LEU A 305 7.76 20.03 -5.03
C LEU A 305 8.94 19.41 -5.77
N GLU A 306 10.18 19.71 -5.38
CA GLU A 306 11.39 19.04 -5.89
C GLU A 306 11.42 17.56 -5.47
N THR A 307 11.15 17.26 -4.20
CA THR A 307 11.00 15.87 -3.72
C THR A 307 9.95 15.12 -4.53
N VAL A 308 8.76 15.70 -4.72
CA VAL A 308 7.68 15.08 -5.51
C VAL A 308 8.09 14.87 -6.98
N ALA A 309 8.81 15.82 -7.59
CA ALA A 309 9.27 15.70 -8.97
C ALA A 309 10.29 14.55 -9.13
N LEU A 310 11.31 14.50 -8.27
CA LEU A 310 12.28 13.41 -8.23
C LEU A 310 11.59 12.06 -8.02
N THR A 311 10.59 12.05 -7.13
CA THR A 311 9.80 10.86 -6.80
C THR A 311 9.01 10.34 -7.99
N GLN A 312 8.47 11.23 -8.84
CA GLN A 312 7.80 10.81 -10.08
C GLN A 312 8.79 10.12 -11.04
N ASP A 313 10.02 10.61 -11.12
CA ASP A 313 11.05 10.04 -11.99
C ASP A 313 11.50 8.64 -11.53
N PHE A 314 11.64 8.40 -10.22
CA PHE A 314 11.98 7.07 -9.68
C PHE A 314 10.99 5.97 -10.10
N GLY A 315 9.70 6.29 -10.22
CA GLY A 315 8.70 5.34 -10.69
C GLY A 315 8.59 5.23 -12.23
N ILE A 316 9.10 6.21 -12.98
CA ILE A 316 9.04 6.24 -14.47
C ILE A 316 10.17 5.40 -15.07
N ASN A 317 11.18 5.02 -14.28
CA ASN A 317 12.34 4.23 -14.68
C ASN A 317 12.03 2.76 -15.05
N ASN A 318 11.05 2.54 -15.93
CA ASN A 318 10.98 1.38 -16.84
C ASN A 318 12.05 1.50 -17.95
N GLN A 319 13.22 2.07 -17.66
CA GLN A 319 14.34 2.00 -18.58
C GLN A 319 14.79 0.53 -18.65
N PRO A 320 14.87 -0.07 -19.84
CA PRO A 320 15.37 -1.44 -19.98
C PRO A 320 16.76 -1.54 -19.33
N GLY A 321 16.89 -2.36 -18.28
CA GLY A 321 18.16 -2.63 -17.61
C GLY A 321 18.33 -2.10 -16.17
N ILE A 322 17.36 -1.37 -15.62
CA ILE A 322 17.38 -1.01 -14.18
C ILE A 322 16.66 -2.11 -13.38
N ASP A 323 17.42 -2.89 -12.61
CA ASP A 323 16.82 -3.85 -11.67
C ASP A 323 16.07 -3.09 -10.57
N SER A 324 14.80 -3.45 -10.38
CA SER A 324 13.87 -2.78 -9.47
C SER A 324 13.15 -3.79 -8.59
N VAL A 325 12.86 -3.43 -7.34
CA VAL A 325 12.04 -4.24 -6.43
C VAL A 325 10.60 -4.28 -6.93
N ILE A 326 9.93 -5.42 -6.85
CA ILE A 326 8.55 -5.55 -7.34
C ILE A 326 7.54 -5.24 -6.23
N LEU A 327 6.66 -4.27 -6.43
CA LEU A 327 5.49 -4.02 -5.58
C LEU A 327 4.24 -4.51 -6.31
N SER A 328 3.55 -5.51 -5.79
CA SER A 328 2.42 -6.11 -6.50
C SER A 328 1.25 -6.41 -5.58
N THR A 329 0.04 -6.28 -6.12
CA THR A 329 -1.08 -6.98 -5.48
C THR A 329 -0.90 -8.48 -5.63
N VAL A 330 -1.40 -9.27 -4.67
CA VAL A 330 -1.28 -10.74 -4.74
C VAL A 330 -1.94 -11.30 -6.02
N HIS A 331 -3.06 -10.72 -6.45
CA HIS A 331 -3.73 -11.10 -7.70
C HIS A 331 -2.83 -10.97 -8.94
N GLN A 332 -2.09 -9.85 -9.06
CA GLN A 332 -1.18 -9.62 -10.18
C GLN A 332 0.12 -10.43 -10.06
N ALA A 333 0.41 -10.97 -8.88
CA ALA A 333 1.58 -11.83 -8.64
C ALA A 333 1.33 -13.30 -9.05
N LYS A 334 0.09 -13.69 -9.37
CA LYS A 334 -0.22 -15.06 -9.80
C LYS A 334 0.61 -15.44 -11.03
N GLY A 335 1.21 -16.62 -11.00
CA GLY A 335 2.08 -17.12 -12.07
C GLY A 335 3.52 -16.61 -12.02
N LEU A 336 3.84 -15.65 -11.15
CA LEU A 336 5.19 -15.12 -10.96
C LEU A 336 5.90 -15.78 -9.77
N GLU A 337 7.19 -15.52 -9.61
CA GLU A 337 8.02 -16.08 -8.54
C GLU A 337 9.27 -15.23 -8.30
N TRP A 338 9.70 -15.13 -7.03
CA TRP A 338 10.83 -14.31 -6.59
C TRP A 338 11.69 -15.04 -5.57
N ASN A 339 12.97 -14.68 -5.48
CA ASN A 339 13.86 -15.23 -4.47
C ASN A 339 13.34 -14.89 -3.06
N THR A 340 13.10 -13.60 -2.81
CA THR A 340 12.62 -13.07 -1.54
C THR A 340 11.23 -12.44 -1.70
N VAL A 341 10.29 -12.79 -0.83
CA VAL A 341 8.93 -12.22 -0.82
C VAL A 341 8.57 -11.69 0.56
N PHE A 342 8.01 -10.49 0.59
CA PHE A 342 7.34 -9.90 1.75
C PHE A 342 5.84 -9.91 1.52
N VAL A 343 5.05 -10.39 2.48
CA VAL A 343 3.58 -10.27 2.48
C VAL A 343 3.21 -9.35 3.64
N ILE A 344 2.68 -8.17 3.30
CA ILE A 344 2.51 -7.05 4.24
C ILE A 344 1.06 -6.85 4.63
N ASN A 345 0.83 -6.12 5.73
CA ASN A 345 -0.50 -5.83 6.26
C ASN A 345 -1.33 -7.09 6.56
N LEU A 346 -0.71 -8.14 7.10
CA LEU A 346 -1.37 -9.35 7.60
C LEU A 346 -2.04 -9.11 8.95
N ALA A 347 -3.02 -8.21 8.93
CA ALA A 347 -3.86 -7.84 10.05
C ALA A 347 -5.34 -8.03 9.71
N GLU A 348 -6.16 -8.25 10.73
CA GLU A 348 -7.61 -8.38 10.57
C GLU A 348 -8.24 -7.18 9.88
N GLY A 349 -9.19 -7.45 9.00
CA GLY A 349 -9.86 -6.46 8.15
C GLY A 349 -9.02 -5.89 7.00
N LYS A 350 -7.69 -6.10 7.00
CA LYS A 350 -6.79 -5.73 5.90
C LYS A 350 -6.49 -6.92 4.99
N PHE A 351 -5.85 -7.95 5.54
CA PHE A 351 -5.59 -9.21 4.86
C PHE A 351 -5.75 -10.33 5.90
N PRO A 352 -6.97 -10.90 6.05
CA PRO A 352 -8.09 -10.89 5.11
C PRO A 352 -8.83 -9.56 4.97
N ASN A 353 -9.36 -9.27 3.78
CA ASN A 353 -10.11 -8.04 3.54
C ASN A 353 -11.51 -8.05 4.19
N ALA A 354 -11.83 -7.01 4.97
CA ALA A 354 -13.10 -6.91 5.70
C ALA A 354 -14.37 -7.01 4.81
N ARG A 355 -14.32 -6.52 3.56
CA ARG A 355 -15.49 -6.59 2.65
C ARG A 355 -15.75 -8.04 2.23
N VAL A 356 -14.69 -8.75 1.88
CA VAL A 356 -14.75 -10.15 1.41
C VAL A 356 -15.18 -11.09 2.53
N LEU A 357 -14.80 -10.83 3.77
CA LEU A 357 -15.25 -11.62 4.93
C LEU A 357 -16.78 -11.63 5.12
N ASN A 358 -17.51 -10.66 4.58
CA ASN A 358 -18.97 -10.63 4.63
C ASN A 358 -19.65 -11.43 3.51
N GLU A 359 -18.87 -11.96 2.55
CA GLU A 359 -19.36 -12.74 1.42
C GLU A 359 -19.32 -14.24 1.72
N GLU A 360 -20.25 -15.00 1.13
CA GLU A 360 -20.29 -16.46 1.29
C GLU A 360 -19.02 -17.10 0.69
N GLY A 361 -18.25 -17.81 1.52
CA GLY A 361 -16.96 -18.40 1.10
C GLY A 361 -15.81 -17.41 0.96
N GLY A 362 -15.97 -16.15 1.39
CA GLY A 362 -14.94 -15.12 1.24
C GLY A 362 -13.64 -15.41 2.00
N LEU A 363 -13.72 -15.97 3.22
CA LEU A 363 -12.52 -16.36 3.98
C LEU A 363 -11.71 -17.43 3.25
N ASP A 364 -12.40 -18.39 2.63
CA ASP A 364 -11.78 -19.47 1.83
C ASP A 364 -11.06 -18.91 0.59
N GLU A 365 -11.61 -17.87 -0.03
CA GLU A 365 -10.92 -17.13 -1.09
C GLU A 365 -9.70 -16.35 -0.59
N GLU A 366 -9.80 -15.66 0.55
CA GLU A 366 -8.66 -14.97 1.15
C GLU A 366 -7.55 -15.95 1.56
N ARG A 367 -7.88 -17.18 1.99
CA ARG A 367 -6.92 -18.27 2.20
C ARG A 367 -6.21 -18.67 0.91
N ARG A 368 -6.94 -18.89 -0.19
CA ARG A 368 -6.34 -19.17 -1.51
C ARG A 368 -5.44 -18.04 -1.97
N LEU A 369 -5.85 -16.79 -1.73
CA LEU A 369 -5.04 -15.62 -2.03
C LEU A 369 -3.75 -15.62 -1.21
N PHE A 370 -3.82 -15.88 0.10
CA PHE A 370 -2.64 -15.97 0.95
C PHE A 370 -1.72 -17.14 0.57
N TYR A 371 -2.28 -18.30 0.23
CA TYR A 371 -1.55 -19.44 -0.34
C TYR A 371 -0.81 -19.06 -1.63
N VAL A 372 -1.45 -18.31 -2.53
CA VAL A 372 -0.79 -17.78 -3.73
C VAL A 372 0.39 -16.89 -3.34
N ALA A 373 0.22 -15.98 -2.38
CA ALA A 373 1.28 -15.07 -1.92
C ALA A 373 2.50 -15.84 -1.36
N ILE A 374 2.27 -16.84 -0.51
CA ILE A 374 3.31 -17.70 0.07
C ILE A 374 4.09 -18.44 -1.03
N THR A 375 3.36 -19.07 -1.96
CA THR A 375 3.95 -19.89 -3.03
C THR A 375 4.64 -19.07 -4.14
N ARG A 376 4.71 -17.74 -4.01
CA ARG A 376 5.56 -16.89 -4.88
C ARG A 376 7.02 -16.87 -4.42
N ALA A 377 7.28 -17.19 -3.15
CA ALA A 377 8.61 -17.18 -2.56
C ALA A 377 9.40 -18.44 -2.91
N LYS A 378 10.66 -18.27 -3.33
CA LYS A 378 11.58 -19.39 -3.54
C LYS A 378 12.36 -19.72 -2.28
N GLN A 379 13.03 -18.73 -1.68
CA GLN A 379 14.03 -18.94 -0.64
C GLN A 379 13.66 -18.24 0.68
N ASP A 380 13.25 -16.98 0.61
CA ASP A 380 12.96 -16.16 1.79
C ASP A 380 11.51 -15.66 1.77
N LEU A 381 10.83 -15.78 2.90
CA LEU A 381 9.46 -15.30 3.09
C LEU A 381 9.34 -14.51 4.39
N PHE A 382 8.79 -13.30 4.28
CA PHE A 382 8.53 -12.41 5.40
C PHE A 382 7.05 -12.08 5.49
N PHE A 383 6.48 -12.20 6.68
CA PHE A 383 5.14 -11.76 7.04
C PHE A 383 5.26 -10.52 7.91
N THR A 384 4.53 -9.46 7.57
CA THR A 384 4.53 -8.23 8.37
C THR A 384 3.12 -7.70 8.59
N TYR A 385 2.91 -7.10 9.76
CA TYR A 385 1.68 -6.37 10.05
C TYR A 385 1.95 -5.25 11.09
N PRO A 386 1.24 -4.11 10.99
CA PRO A 386 1.34 -3.04 11.98
C PRO A 386 0.39 -3.29 13.16
N LEU A 387 0.88 -3.17 14.40
CA LEU A 387 0.10 -3.27 15.64
C LEU A 387 -0.86 -2.10 15.81
N MET A 388 -0.43 -0.91 15.41
CA MET A 388 -1.25 0.30 15.48
C MET A 388 -1.47 0.83 14.07
N SER A 389 -2.70 1.21 13.77
CA SER A 389 -3.10 1.95 12.56
C SER A 389 -3.88 3.19 12.99
N GLY A 390 -3.93 4.20 12.13
CA GLY A 390 -4.65 5.45 12.43
C GLY A 390 -3.77 6.68 12.31
N ARG A 391 -4.43 7.84 12.25
CA ARG A 391 -3.78 9.14 12.05
C ARG A 391 -3.27 9.67 13.39
N LYS A 392 -2.29 10.56 13.35
CA LYS A 392 -1.77 11.27 14.54
C LYS A 392 -2.84 12.08 15.30
N ASN A 393 -3.96 12.40 14.64
CA ASN A 393 -5.10 13.18 15.16
C ASN A 393 -6.43 12.41 15.15
N ASP A 394 -6.43 11.11 14.84
CA ASP A 394 -7.63 10.28 14.81
C ASP A 394 -7.52 9.15 15.84
N SER A 395 -8.59 8.40 16.01
CA SER A 395 -8.64 7.23 16.90
C SER A 395 -7.48 6.28 16.57
N LEU A 396 -6.61 6.00 17.55
CA LEU A 396 -5.62 4.94 17.42
C LEU A 396 -6.35 3.59 17.35
N GLU A 397 -6.25 2.92 16.21
CA GLU A 397 -6.80 1.60 16.00
C GLU A 397 -5.72 0.55 16.28
N TYR A 398 -6.00 -0.35 17.21
CA TYR A 398 -5.16 -1.52 17.43
C TYR A 398 -5.57 -2.62 16.46
N ASN A 399 -4.63 -3.07 15.64
CA ASN A 399 -4.88 -4.17 14.71
C ASN A 399 -4.64 -5.49 15.42
N SER A 400 -5.57 -6.42 15.21
CA SER A 400 -5.36 -7.83 15.58
C SER A 400 -4.58 -8.54 14.47
N VAL A 401 -3.83 -9.57 14.84
CA VAL A 401 -3.14 -10.44 13.89
C VAL A 401 -4.16 -11.10 12.97
N SER A 402 -3.81 -11.29 11.70
CA SER A 402 -4.67 -11.98 10.74
C SER A 402 -4.96 -13.43 11.17
N THR A 403 -6.21 -13.84 11.09
CA THR A 403 -6.66 -15.23 11.28
C THR A 403 -5.88 -16.18 10.36
N LEU A 404 -5.46 -15.72 9.17
CA LEU A 404 -4.66 -16.51 8.23
C LEU A 404 -3.26 -16.86 8.78
N LEU A 405 -2.72 -16.03 9.68
CA LEU A 405 -1.47 -16.32 10.38
C LEU A 405 -1.69 -17.23 11.59
N GLU A 406 -2.82 -17.09 12.30
CA GLU A 406 -3.19 -17.95 13.44
C GLU A 406 -3.40 -19.42 13.03
N GLU A 407 -3.73 -19.65 11.77
CA GLU A 407 -3.84 -20.98 11.16
C GLU A 407 -2.48 -21.68 10.99
N ILE A 408 -1.35 -20.97 11.13
CA ILE A 408 -0.01 -21.50 10.95
C ILE A 408 0.57 -21.91 12.31
N PRO A 409 1.09 -23.15 12.47
CA PRO A 409 1.80 -23.53 13.69
C PRO A 409 3.01 -22.63 13.99
N GLU A 410 3.22 -22.28 15.25
CA GLU A 410 4.31 -21.38 15.67
C GLU A 410 5.72 -21.90 15.29
N ASP A 411 5.89 -23.23 15.22
CA ASP A 411 7.16 -23.86 14.82
C ASP A 411 7.52 -23.61 13.34
N TYR A 412 6.58 -23.12 12.53
CA TYR A 412 6.76 -22.98 11.07
C TYR A 412 7.26 -21.59 10.69
N TYR A 413 7.40 -20.68 11.64
CA TYR A 413 7.97 -19.36 11.41
C TYR A 413 8.78 -18.88 12.61
N ARG A 414 9.69 -17.93 12.36
CA ARG A 414 10.40 -17.20 13.41
C ARG A 414 9.73 -15.86 13.65
N GLN A 415 9.27 -15.59 14.86
CA GLN A 415 8.75 -14.27 15.23
C GLN A 415 9.88 -13.33 15.67
N ILE A 416 9.88 -12.10 15.16
CA ILE A 416 10.76 -11.01 15.59
C ILE A 416 9.90 -9.97 16.31
N ALA A 417 10.20 -9.71 17.58
CA ALA A 417 9.61 -8.58 18.29
C ALA A 417 10.45 -7.32 18.03
N MET A 418 9.83 -6.24 17.54
CA MET A 418 10.41 -4.91 17.69
C MET A 418 10.24 -4.50 19.14
N ASN A 419 11.33 -4.36 19.89
CA ASN A 419 11.29 -3.84 21.24
C ASN A 419 10.59 -2.47 21.22
N PHE A 420 9.52 -2.33 22.00
CA PHE A 420 8.75 -1.09 22.14
C PHE A 420 9.63 0.12 22.52
N GLU A 421 10.78 -0.10 23.15
CA GLU A 421 11.75 0.95 23.50
C GLU A 421 12.40 1.63 22.29
N ASP A 422 12.60 0.92 21.17
CA ASP A 422 13.15 1.51 19.93
C ASP A 422 12.13 2.39 19.18
N ALA A 423 10.83 2.21 19.46
CA ALA A 423 9.77 3.09 18.98
C ALA A 423 9.75 4.42 19.76
N VAL A 424 10.12 4.41 21.04
CA VAL A 424 10.15 5.61 21.91
C VAL A 424 11.40 6.45 21.67
N LYS A 425 12.58 5.83 21.47
CA LYS A 425 13.84 6.57 21.21
C LYS A 425 13.86 7.37 19.90
N TYR A 426 12.97 7.08 18.95
CA TYR A 426 12.88 7.85 17.70
C TYR A 426 12.03 9.12 17.80
N ARG A 427 11.21 9.30 18.85
CA ARG A 427 10.48 10.57 19.06
C ARG A 427 11.40 11.73 19.41
N SER A 428 12.56 11.47 20.02
CA SER A 428 13.50 12.52 20.45
C SER A 428 14.39 13.08 19.34
N TYR A 429 14.53 12.41 18.20
CA TYR A 429 15.34 12.92 17.08
C TYR A 429 14.57 13.83 16.11
N THR A 430 13.24 13.93 16.24
CA THR A 430 12.38 14.80 15.41
C THR A 430 11.80 16.01 16.15
N GLN A 431 12.10 16.16 17.44
CA GLN A 431 11.95 17.45 18.13
C GLN A 431 13.31 18.13 18.11
N GLY A 432 13.34 19.37 17.61
CA GLY A 432 14.54 20.20 17.68
C GLY A 432 15.06 20.29 19.11
N ASN A 433 16.37 20.44 19.24
CA ASN A 433 17.03 20.83 20.49
C ASN A 433 16.27 21.99 21.14
N ASP A 434 15.53 21.68 22.20
CA ASP A 434 15.28 22.59 23.30
C ASP A 434 15.73 21.85 24.56
N ASP A 435 16.92 22.24 25.02
CA ASP A 435 17.48 21.87 26.31
C ASP A 435 16.54 22.35 27.42
N TRP A 436 15.75 21.43 27.98
CA TRP A 436 15.24 21.49 29.35
C TRP A 436 15.18 20.06 29.89
N GLN A 437 16.34 19.51 30.27
CA GLN A 437 16.39 18.39 31.22
C GLN A 437 16.50 18.96 32.64
N ASP A 438 15.82 18.25 33.55
CA ASP A 438 15.89 18.32 35.01
C ASP A 438 14.95 19.29 35.72
N GLU A 439 13.66 18.89 35.82
CA GLU A 439 12.91 19.14 37.06
C GLU A 439 12.63 17.81 37.77
N PRO A 440 12.98 17.67 39.07
CA PRO A 440 12.75 16.44 39.82
C PRO A 440 11.26 16.24 40.13
N MET A 441 10.76 15.05 39.81
CA MET A 441 9.43 14.56 40.20
C MET A 441 9.26 14.59 41.72
N ILE A 442 8.21 15.25 42.21
CA ILE A 442 7.83 15.24 43.64
C ILE A 442 7.38 13.82 44.01
N VAL A 443 8.16 13.13 44.83
CA VAL A 443 7.78 11.82 45.40
C VAL A 443 6.92 12.08 46.63
N LEU A 444 5.67 11.59 46.61
CA LEU A 444 4.75 11.63 47.76
C LEU A 444 4.96 10.38 48.63
N ASP A 445 4.73 10.50 49.93
CA ASP A 445 4.70 9.33 50.83
C ASP A 445 3.35 8.59 50.80
N GLU A 446 3.24 7.51 51.57
CA GLU A 446 2.03 6.65 51.60
C GLU A 446 0.78 7.36 52.15
N MET A 447 0.89 8.59 52.65
CA MET A 447 -0.23 9.44 53.06
C MET A 447 -0.49 10.61 52.10
N GLY A 448 0.27 10.71 51.00
CA GLY A 448 0.03 11.67 49.92
C GLY A 448 0.71 13.03 50.11
N GLU A 449 1.69 13.17 51.01
CA GLU A 449 2.41 14.43 51.23
C GLU A 449 3.83 14.41 50.59
N PRO A 450 4.37 15.56 50.13
CA PRO A 450 5.70 15.63 49.51
C PRO A 450 6.83 15.24 50.45
N LYS A 451 7.60 14.22 50.06
CA LYS A 451 8.74 13.71 50.83
C LYS A 451 9.90 14.71 50.75
N LYS A 452 10.14 15.47 51.83
CA LYS A 452 11.32 16.35 51.95
C LYS A 452 12.58 15.52 52.20
N GLU A 453 13.37 15.26 51.16
CA GLU A 453 14.75 14.81 51.34
C GLU A 453 15.62 15.98 51.81
N MET A 454 16.27 15.84 52.97
CA MET A 454 17.32 16.78 53.38
C MET A 454 18.60 16.43 52.62
N PRO A 455 19.25 17.38 51.90
CA PRO A 455 20.49 17.09 51.22
C PRO A 455 21.62 16.86 52.23
N ALA A 456 22.33 15.74 52.07
CA ALA A 456 23.50 15.39 52.85
C ALA A 456 24.66 16.35 52.59
N SER A 457 25.32 16.77 53.67
CA SER A 457 26.55 17.59 53.70
C SER A 457 27.63 17.09 52.74
N PHE A 458 28.24 18.01 51.99
CA PHE A 458 29.25 17.77 50.94
C PHE A 458 30.70 17.68 51.47
N LEU A 459 30.91 17.46 52.77
CA LEU A 459 32.24 17.25 53.36
C LEU A 459 32.17 16.06 54.33
N ARG A 460 33.03 15.06 54.08
CA ARG A 460 33.07 13.82 54.86
C ARG A 460 34.17 13.74 55.92
N ASP A 461 35.23 14.56 55.86
CA ASP A 461 36.16 14.75 56.99
C ASP A 461 37.13 15.92 56.72
N VAL A 462 37.80 16.43 57.77
CA VAL A 462 38.68 17.62 57.74
C VAL A 462 40.15 17.28 57.41
N ASP A 463 40.49 16.00 57.29
CA ASP A 463 41.86 15.53 57.01
C ASP A 463 42.17 15.29 55.51
N GLU A 464 41.28 15.68 54.59
CA GLU A 464 41.50 15.65 53.13
C GLU A 464 41.78 17.07 52.54
N LEU A 465 42.55 17.90 53.25
CA LEU A 465 43.09 19.18 52.76
C LEU A 465 44.62 19.16 52.63
#